data_AF-A0A8C3HSZ9-F1
#
_entry.id   AF-A0A8C3HSZ9-F1
#
_cell.length_a   1.000
_cell.length_b   1.000
_cell.length_c   1.000
_cell.angle_alpha   90.00
_cell.angle_beta   90.00
_cell.angle_gamma   90.00
#
_symmetry.space_group_name_H-M   'P 1'
#
loop_
_entity.id
_entity.type
_entity.pdbx_description
1 polymer ?
#
loop_
_entity_poly.entity_id
_entity_poly.type
_entity_poly.pdbx_seq_one_letter_code
_entity_poly.pdbx_strand_id
1 'polypeptide(L)'
;MATKARVMYDFAAEPGNNELTVNEGEIIIITNPDIGGGWLEGKNSKGERGLVPTDYVEILTESAKDGFPCGNSVADQAFFDSLSSSTAQINSAAKNNNQVDSLAPVAQTGNLENLSQSPPSTPPTRQVNSAQDPWSNWKSGNVDNANSGDGWATKPESAAGQKNTTSNNWEGAAQFGHPQAYQGPAAADDDDWDDDWDDPKSTAPSYLGYKESESSEAGGPQRGNTRAAAMKLPLNKFPGFAKPGMEQYLLAKQLVKPKEKIPIIVGDYGPMWVYPTSTFDCVVADPKKGSKMYGLKSYIEYQLTCTNTNRSVNHRYKHFDWLYERLLVKFGFAIPIPSLPDKQVTGRFEEEFIKMRMERLQGWMTRMCRHPVVSESEVFQQFLNFRDEKEWKTGKRKAEKDEIVGVMIFSTMEPEAPDLDMIEIEQKCDAVGRFTKSMDDGVKELLTVGQEHWKRCTGPLPKEYQKIGKALQSLALVFSTSGYKGESDLNEAITEAGKTYEEIASLVAEQPRKDLHFLMETNHEYKGFLGCFPDIIGAHKGAIEKVKESDKLVATSKITPQDKQNMVKRVSTMAYALQAEMNHFHSNRIYDYNNVIRLYLEQQAQFYETIAQKLRQALGRFPVM
;
A
#
# COMPACT_ATOMS: atom_id res chain seq x y z
N MET A 1 24.75 25.33 38.81
CA MET A 1 25.28 26.51 38.09
C MET A 1 24.30 26.87 36.98
N ALA A 2 24.42 28.04 36.34
CA ALA A 2 23.53 28.40 35.24
C ALA A 2 24.03 27.78 33.92
N THR A 3 23.20 26.98 33.26
CA THR A 3 23.53 26.34 31.98
C THR A 3 23.62 27.40 30.88
N LYS A 4 24.67 27.35 30.06
CA LYS A 4 24.89 28.26 28.92
C LYS A 4 24.70 27.50 27.62
N ALA A 5 24.28 28.21 26.58
CA ALA A 5 24.32 27.72 25.22
C ALA A 5 24.91 28.78 24.28
N ARG A 6 25.62 28.33 23.25
CA ARG A 6 26.10 29.15 22.14
C ARG A 6 25.04 29.15 21.04
N VAL A 7 24.66 30.32 20.56
CA VAL A 7 23.75 30.48 19.44
C VAL A 7 24.51 30.14 18.15
N MET A 8 23.93 29.27 17.32
CA MET A 8 24.56 28.69 16.13
C MET A 8 24.10 29.35 14.83
N TYR A 9 22.98 30.08 14.85
CA TYR A 9 22.42 30.82 13.72
C TYR A 9 21.69 32.07 14.23
N ASP A 10 21.67 33.15 13.43
CA ASP A 10 20.82 34.31 13.70
C ASP A 10 19.34 33.91 13.77
N PHE A 11 18.63 34.39 14.80
CA PHE A 11 17.19 34.23 14.97
C PHE A 11 16.56 35.56 15.42
N ALA A 12 15.57 36.04 14.67
CA ALA A 12 14.87 37.29 14.94
C ALA A 12 13.46 37.00 15.43
N ALA A 13 13.11 37.52 16.61
CA ALA A 13 11.82 37.30 17.25
C ALA A 13 10.66 38.01 16.53
N GLU A 14 9.56 37.30 16.32
CA GLU A 14 8.32 37.91 15.85
C GLU A 14 7.63 38.75 16.95
N PRO A 15 7.18 39.99 16.64
CA PRO A 15 6.51 40.86 17.62
C PRO A 15 5.19 40.27 18.18
N GLY A 16 5.27 39.67 19.36
CA GLY A 16 4.11 39.18 20.13
C GLY A 16 4.22 37.74 20.63
N ASN A 17 5.16 36.95 20.11
CA ASN A 17 5.24 35.50 20.37
C ASN A 17 6.05 35.11 21.63
N ASN A 18 6.57 36.09 22.40
CA ASN A 18 7.55 35.90 23.48
C ASN A 18 8.87 35.22 23.03
N GLU A 19 9.22 35.36 21.76
CA GLU A 19 10.50 34.93 21.19
C GLU A 19 11.65 35.87 21.59
N LEU A 20 12.89 35.39 21.53
CA LEU A 20 14.10 36.15 21.88
C LEU A 20 15.03 36.30 20.67
N THR A 21 15.22 37.54 20.18
CA THR A 21 16.21 37.82 19.15
C THR A 21 17.62 37.54 19.66
N VAL A 22 18.35 36.69 18.93
CA VAL A 22 19.71 36.25 19.22
C VAL A 22 20.55 36.21 17.94
N ASN A 23 21.86 36.42 18.07
CA ASN A 23 22.79 36.41 16.93
C ASN A 23 23.77 35.24 17.00
N GLU A 24 24.25 34.77 15.83
CA GLU A 24 25.26 33.71 15.74
C GLU A 24 26.50 34.04 16.59
N GLY A 25 26.91 33.09 17.42
CA GLY A 25 28.00 33.25 18.37
C GLY A 25 27.64 33.89 19.72
N GLU A 26 26.42 34.43 19.92
CA GLU A 26 26.00 34.91 21.24
C GLU A 26 25.92 33.76 22.26
N ILE A 27 26.30 34.03 23.50
CA ILE A 27 26.15 33.07 24.62
C ILE A 27 24.93 33.45 25.45
N ILE A 28 23.88 32.64 25.36
CA ILE A 28 22.68 32.77 26.18
C ILE A 28 22.73 31.88 27.42
N ILE A 29 22.02 32.28 28.47
CA ILE A 29 21.80 31.45 29.66
C ILE A 29 20.46 30.75 29.49
N ILE A 30 20.44 29.41 29.49
CA ILE A 30 19.19 28.64 29.47
C ILE A 30 18.50 28.78 30.83
N THR A 31 17.24 29.19 30.81
CA THR A 31 16.39 29.36 32.00
C THR A 31 15.27 28.33 32.09
N ASN A 32 14.84 27.75 30.96
CA ASN A 32 14.13 26.47 30.94
C ASN A 32 14.53 25.66 29.68
N PRO A 33 15.13 24.46 29.81
CA PRO A 33 15.66 23.69 28.66
C PRO A 33 14.60 22.96 27.82
N ASP A 34 13.39 22.74 28.33
CA ASP A 34 12.31 22.08 27.58
C ASP A 34 10.95 22.75 27.88
N ILE A 35 10.33 23.27 26.82
CA ILE A 35 8.99 23.89 26.82
C ILE A 35 8.02 23.08 25.94
N GLY A 36 8.50 21.98 25.34
CA GLY A 36 7.82 21.23 24.30
C GLY A 36 7.94 21.89 22.92
N GLY A 37 7.66 21.12 21.87
CA GLY A 37 7.57 21.62 20.50
C GLY A 37 8.89 22.06 19.84
N GLY A 38 10.05 21.79 20.46
CA GLY A 38 11.37 22.17 19.93
C GLY A 38 11.87 23.56 20.35
N TRP A 39 11.40 24.07 21.50
CA TRP A 39 11.77 25.39 22.03
C TRP A 39 12.32 25.31 23.45
N LEU A 40 13.22 26.24 23.77
CA LEU A 40 13.73 26.50 25.12
C LEU A 40 13.61 27.99 25.47
N GLU A 41 13.54 28.33 26.76
CA GLU A 41 13.64 29.71 27.22
C GLU A 41 15.11 30.04 27.51
N GLY A 42 15.60 31.07 26.83
CA GLY A 42 16.90 31.67 27.07
C GLY A 42 16.80 33.05 27.72
N LYS A 43 17.94 33.49 28.27
CA LYS A 43 18.20 34.88 28.63
C LYS A 43 19.47 35.36 27.90
N ASN A 44 19.37 36.44 27.13
CA ASN A 44 20.49 36.97 26.35
C ASN A 44 21.42 37.88 27.19
N SER A 45 22.50 38.38 26.55
CA SER A 45 23.49 39.27 27.20
C SER A 45 22.91 40.59 27.71
N LYS A 46 21.90 41.14 27.04
CA LYS A 46 21.17 42.37 27.44
C LYS A 46 20.24 42.13 28.63
N GLY A 47 19.92 40.87 28.90
CA GLY A 47 19.07 40.42 29.99
C GLY A 47 17.60 40.22 29.64
N GLU A 48 17.27 40.31 28.35
CA GLU A 48 15.95 39.97 27.79
C GLU A 48 15.74 38.44 27.86
N ARG A 49 14.48 38.02 27.97
CA ARG A 49 14.09 36.60 28.03
C ARG A 49 13.08 36.29 26.93
N GLY A 50 13.13 35.07 26.43
CA GLY A 50 12.12 34.56 25.50
C GLY A 50 12.52 33.21 24.92
N LEU A 51 11.68 32.73 24.01
CA LEU A 51 11.83 31.46 23.33
C LEU A 51 12.89 31.54 22.22
N VAL A 52 13.74 30.51 22.14
CA VAL A 52 14.68 30.26 21.04
C VAL A 52 14.51 28.80 20.61
N PRO A 53 14.55 28.47 19.30
CA PRO A 53 14.47 27.08 18.86
C PRO A 53 15.63 26.26 19.42
N THR A 54 15.37 25.03 19.88
CA THR A 54 16.41 24.16 20.47
C THR A 54 17.53 23.85 19.46
N ASP A 55 17.17 23.66 18.18
CA ASP A 55 18.13 23.38 17.10
C ASP A 55 19.02 24.60 16.72
N TYR A 56 18.72 25.79 17.23
CA TYR A 56 19.49 27.01 16.97
C TYR A 56 20.60 27.27 17.99
N VAL A 57 20.73 26.43 19.03
CA VAL A 57 21.73 26.64 20.10
C VAL A 57 22.43 25.35 20.53
N GLU A 58 23.74 25.43 20.77
CA GLU A 58 24.59 24.36 21.27
C GLU A 58 24.82 24.51 22.78
N ILE A 59 24.42 23.52 23.58
CA ILE A 59 24.58 23.56 25.04
C ILE A 59 26.06 23.38 25.41
N LEU A 60 26.64 24.39 26.08
CA LEU A 60 28.06 24.38 26.46
C LEU A 60 28.29 23.61 27.76
N THR A 61 28.76 22.37 27.64
CA THR A 61 29.22 21.55 28.77
C THR A 61 30.67 21.89 29.14
N GLU A 62 30.89 22.48 30.31
CA GLU A 62 32.24 22.78 30.83
C GLU A 62 32.99 21.48 31.19
N SER A 63 33.88 21.03 30.30
CA SER A 63 34.89 19.99 30.54
C SER A 63 36.23 20.42 29.93
N ALA A 64 37.35 20.01 30.53
CA ALA A 64 38.62 20.74 30.39
C ALA A 64 39.71 19.99 29.60
N LYS A 65 40.16 20.66 28.53
CA LYS A 65 41.54 20.74 28.01
C LYS A 65 42.26 19.52 27.38
N ASP A 66 42.81 19.83 26.20
CA ASP A 66 44.12 19.46 25.65
C ASP A 66 44.39 17.99 25.20
N GLY A 67 44.55 17.79 23.87
CA GLY A 67 45.57 16.88 23.31
C GLY A 67 45.13 15.66 22.48
N PHE A 68 45.20 15.76 21.15
CA PHE A 68 45.42 14.63 20.22
C PHE A 68 46.94 14.38 20.07
N PRO A 69 47.46 13.16 19.77
CA PRO A 69 47.00 12.34 18.64
C PRO A 69 47.02 10.78 18.78
N CYS A 70 46.38 10.14 17.78
CA CYS A 70 46.49 8.76 17.24
C CYS A 70 46.83 7.54 18.15
N GLY A 71 45.93 6.54 18.14
CA GLY A 71 46.24 5.15 18.52
C GLY A 71 45.02 4.21 18.43
N ASN A 72 45.18 3.04 17.80
CA ASN A 72 44.15 1.98 17.77
C ASN A 72 44.22 1.11 19.04
N SER A 73 43.10 0.84 19.74
CA SER A 73 42.87 -0.47 20.40
C SER A 73 41.51 -0.68 21.10
N VAL A 74 40.78 -1.71 20.64
CA VAL A 74 40.02 -2.74 21.41
C VAL A 74 39.07 -2.39 22.57
N ALA A 75 38.45 -1.20 22.63
CA ALA A 75 37.47 -0.89 23.69
C ALA A 75 36.09 -1.59 23.54
N ASP A 76 35.49 -1.57 22.35
CA ASP A 76 34.06 -1.91 22.17
C ASP A 76 33.74 -3.42 22.07
N GLN A 77 34.74 -4.27 21.86
CA GLN A 77 34.51 -5.71 21.65
C GLN A 77 33.96 -6.42 22.90
N ALA A 78 34.29 -5.93 24.10
CA ALA A 78 33.96 -6.57 25.37
C ALA A 78 32.49 -6.41 25.81
N PHE A 79 31.71 -5.52 25.18
CA PHE A 79 30.31 -5.30 25.55
C PHE A 79 29.36 -6.34 24.93
N PHE A 80 29.58 -6.72 23.67
CA PHE A 80 28.69 -7.62 22.94
C PHE A 80 28.84 -9.11 23.34
N ASP A 81 30.05 -9.57 23.68
CA ASP A 81 30.28 -10.95 24.12
C ASP A 81 29.67 -11.29 25.51
N SER A 82 29.25 -10.26 26.26
CA SER A 82 28.55 -10.42 27.55
C SER A 82 27.08 -10.85 27.37
N LEU A 83 26.46 -10.55 26.21
CA LEU A 83 25.05 -10.86 25.95
C LEU A 83 24.83 -12.22 25.26
N SER A 84 25.86 -12.78 24.61
CA SER A 84 25.80 -14.06 23.91
C SER A 84 25.96 -15.30 24.82
N SER A 85 26.45 -15.11 26.04
CA SER A 85 26.86 -16.21 26.94
C SER A 85 25.75 -16.73 27.88
N SER A 86 24.56 -16.14 27.89
CA SER A 86 23.49 -16.44 28.86
C SER A 86 22.48 -17.54 28.47
N THR A 87 22.69 -18.28 27.39
CA THR A 87 21.69 -19.25 26.86
C THR A 87 22.23 -20.65 26.58
N ALA A 88 23.43 -21.00 27.07
CA ALA A 88 24.16 -22.21 26.63
C ALA A 88 24.82 -23.06 27.74
N GLN A 89 24.23 -23.15 28.95
CA GLN A 89 24.74 -24.04 30.01
C GLN A 89 23.65 -24.80 30.82
N ILE A 90 22.97 -25.74 30.17
CA ILE A 90 22.46 -26.96 30.85
C ILE A 90 22.72 -28.17 29.94
N ASN A 91 23.31 -29.24 30.49
CA ASN A 91 23.62 -30.57 29.89
C ASN A 91 25.00 -30.81 29.24
N SER A 92 26.02 -30.99 30.08
CA SER A 92 26.97 -32.12 30.00
C SER A 92 27.69 -32.27 31.37
N ALA A 93 28.18 -33.44 31.81
CA ALA A 93 28.21 -34.77 31.21
C ALA A 93 28.07 -35.87 32.30
N ALA A 94 27.64 -37.09 31.92
CA ALA A 94 27.88 -38.29 32.72
C ALA A 94 27.86 -39.61 31.90
N LYS A 95 29.01 -40.30 31.93
CA LYS A 95 29.21 -41.75 31.73
C LYS A 95 29.11 -42.34 30.31
N ASN A 96 29.87 -43.42 30.15
CA ASN A 96 29.99 -44.29 28.97
C ASN A 96 29.87 -45.76 29.43
N ASN A 97 29.71 -46.68 28.48
CA ASN A 97 29.86 -48.15 28.59
C ASN A 97 28.81 -48.98 29.38
N ASN A 98 27.97 -49.72 28.61
CA ASN A 98 28.03 -51.19 28.43
C ASN A 98 26.72 -52.01 28.57
N GLN A 99 26.58 -52.92 27.59
CA GLN A 99 25.83 -54.19 27.54
C GLN A 99 24.29 -54.19 27.47
N VAL A 100 23.82 -54.58 26.27
CA VAL A 100 22.74 -55.53 25.94
C VAL A 100 21.89 -56.11 27.08
N ASP A 101 20.56 -56.13 26.88
CA ASP A 101 19.91 -57.37 26.43
C ASP A 101 18.64 -57.13 25.59
N SER A 102 18.01 -58.22 25.16
CA SER A 102 17.10 -58.37 24.02
C SER A 102 15.62 -58.30 24.41
N LEU A 103 14.78 -57.71 23.53
CA LEU A 103 13.47 -58.25 23.06
C LEU A 103 12.67 -57.19 22.27
N ALA A 104 11.72 -57.65 21.44
CA ALA A 104 10.86 -56.86 20.55
C ALA A 104 9.52 -57.61 20.33
N PRO A 105 8.56 -57.16 19.49
CA PRO A 105 8.30 -55.81 18.94
C PRO A 105 6.83 -55.34 19.16
N VAL A 106 6.56 -54.02 19.06
CA VAL A 106 5.27 -53.48 18.58
C VAL A 106 5.56 -52.25 17.72
N ALA A 107 4.95 -52.16 16.54
CA ALA A 107 5.18 -51.06 15.59
C ALA A 107 3.92 -50.21 15.40
N GLN A 108 4.05 -48.89 15.61
CA GLN A 108 3.13 -47.87 15.08
C GLN A 108 3.86 -46.53 14.97
N THR A 109 4.67 -46.39 13.91
CA THR A 109 5.38 -45.15 13.59
C THR A 109 4.47 -44.20 12.82
N GLY A 110 3.79 -43.30 13.52
CA GLY A 110 3.43 -42.00 12.95
C GLY A 110 4.59 -41.04 13.19
N ASN A 111 5.09 -40.39 12.13
CA ASN A 111 6.07 -39.32 12.26
C ASN A 111 5.86 -38.28 11.16
N LEU A 112 6.06 -37.00 11.50
CA LEU A 112 5.98 -35.88 10.56
C LEU A 112 7.30 -35.76 9.80
N GLU A 113 7.23 -35.37 8.53
CA GLU A 113 8.37 -34.79 7.80
C GLU A 113 8.02 -33.42 7.20
N ASN A 114 9.07 -32.62 6.99
CA ASN A 114 9.05 -31.20 6.68
C ASN A 114 8.09 -30.75 5.56
N LEU A 115 7.34 -29.69 5.84
CA LEU A 115 6.69 -28.87 4.81
C LEU A 115 7.72 -27.93 4.16
N SER A 116 8.36 -28.40 3.09
CA SER A 116 9.07 -27.55 2.13
C SER A 116 8.92 -28.12 0.72
N GLN A 117 7.89 -27.66 0.00
CA GLN A 117 7.65 -28.03 -1.41
C GLN A 117 7.16 -26.84 -2.22
N SER A 118 7.72 -26.69 -3.42
CA SER A 118 7.32 -25.73 -4.44
C SER A 118 5.99 -26.13 -5.10
N PRO A 119 5.24 -25.19 -5.74
CA PRO A 119 3.96 -25.52 -6.37
C PRO A 119 4.15 -26.41 -7.62
N PRO A 120 3.31 -27.46 -7.81
CA PRO A 120 3.41 -28.37 -8.95
C PRO A 120 2.76 -27.81 -10.24
N SER A 121 3.46 -27.92 -11.36
CA SER A 121 3.06 -27.35 -12.66
C SER A 121 2.22 -28.30 -13.53
N THR A 122 1.00 -28.67 -13.12
CA THR A 122 -0.01 -29.28 -14.02
C THR A 122 -1.45 -29.17 -13.47
N PRO A 123 -2.46 -28.88 -14.31
CA PRO A 123 -3.87 -28.96 -13.92
C PRO A 123 -4.40 -30.42 -13.98
N PRO A 124 -5.36 -30.81 -13.11
CA PRO A 124 -5.96 -32.15 -13.13
C PRO A 124 -6.99 -32.29 -14.27
N THR A 125 -6.90 -33.37 -15.03
CA THR A 125 -7.84 -33.68 -16.12
C THR A 125 -9.22 -34.06 -15.60
N ARG A 126 -10.22 -33.19 -15.80
CA ARG A 126 -11.64 -33.53 -15.68
C ARG A 126 -12.26 -33.65 -17.08
N GLN A 127 -12.80 -34.83 -17.40
CA GLN A 127 -13.58 -35.01 -18.63
C GLN A 127 -14.89 -34.22 -18.55
N VAL A 128 -15.15 -33.36 -19.53
CA VAL A 128 -16.45 -32.70 -19.75
C VAL A 128 -16.73 -32.68 -21.26
N ASN A 129 -18.00 -32.90 -21.63
CA ASN A 129 -18.44 -32.88 -23.02
C ASN A 129 -18.50 -31.47 -23.60
N SER A 130 -18.24 -31.36 -24.91
CA SER A 130 -18.80 -30.38 -25.85
C SER A 130 -18.80 -28.89 -25.46
N ALA A 131 -17.71 -28.21 -25.83
CA ALA A 131 -17.61 -26.79 -26.20
C ALA A 131 -18.72 -25.83 -25.73
N GLN A 132 -18.44 -25.09 -24.66
CA GLN A 132 -19.10 -23.82 -24.34
C GLN A 132 -18.04 -22.74 -24.06
N ASP A 133 -18.22 -21.57 -24.67
CA ASP A 133 -17.38 -20.38 -24.50
C ASP A 133 -17.52 -19.83 -23.05
N PRO A 134 -16.44 -19.64 -22.28
CA PRO A 134 -16.49 -19.05 -20.94
C PRO A 134 -17.20 -17.69 -20.87
N TRP A 135 -17.25 -16.94 -21.98
CA TRP A 135 -17.92 -15.65 -22.08
C TRP A 135 -19.43 -15.75 -22.39
N SER A 136 -19.99 -16.94 -22.59
CA SER A 136 -21.41 -17.12 -22.94
C SER A 136 -22.36 -16.53 -21.90
N ASN A 137 -22.03 -16.68 -20.61
CA ASN A 137 -22.83 -16.16 -19.50
C ASN A 137 -22.88 -14.62 -19.43
N TRP A 138 -22.10 -13.90 -20.26
CA TRP A 138 -22.18 -12.45 -20.38
C TRP A 138 -23.27 -11.97 -21.36
N LYS A 139 -23.76 -12.85 -22.23
CA LYS A 139 -24.61 -12.47 -23.39
C LYS A 139 -26.12 -12.50 -23.11
N SER A 140 -26.55 -12.33 -21.86
CA SER A 140 -27.98 -12.25 -21.51
C SER A 140 -28.24 -11.33 -20.32
N GLY A 141 -28.63 -10.10 -20.63
CA GLY A 141 -29.21 -9.15 -19.68
C GLY A 141 -30.70 -8.98 -19.93
N ASN A 142 -31.52 -9.92 -19.46
CA ASN A 142 -32.95 -9.69 -19.24
C ASN A 142 -33.46 -10.64 -18.14
N VAL A 143 -34.08 -10.10 -17.10
CA VAL A 143 -34.71 -10.89 -16.02
C VAL A 143 -36.11 -10.32 -15.83
N ASP A 144 -37.04 -10.83 -16.61
CA ASP A 144 -38.45 -10.50 -16.45
C ASP A 144 -39.07 -11.20 -15.25
N ASN A 145 -39.92 -10.44 -14.57
CA ASN A 145 -40.68 -10.76 -13.37
C ASN A 145 -41.43 -12.12 -13.42
N ALA A 146 -41.25 -12.96 -12.40
CA ALA A 146 -42.10 -14.13 -12.13
C ALA A 146 -42.44 -14.19 -10.63
N ASN A 147 -43.73 -14.18 -10.30
CA ASN A 147 -44.25 -14.03 -8.94
C ASN A 147 -45.23 -15.14 -8.53
N SER A 148 -45.02 -15.72 -7.35
CA SER A 148 -45.93 -16.51 -6.47
C SER A 148 -45.10 -16.82 -5.21
N GLY A 149 -45.51 -16.60 -3.95
CA GLY A 149 -46.82 -16.79 -3.30
C GLY A 149 -46.68 -18.00 -2.37
N ASP A 150 -47.03 -18.03 -1.07
CA ASP A 150 -47.65 -17.09 -0.11
C ASP A 150 -47.02 -17.38 1.29
N GLY A 151 -47.24 -16.67 2.41
CA GLY A 151 -48.01 -15.46 2.71
C GLY A 151 -48.62 -15.52 4.14
N TRP A 152 -48.59 -14.41 4.89
CA TRP A 152 -49.55 -14.13 5.98
C TRP A 152 -49.46 -12.65 6.40
N ALA A 153 -50.60 -12.01 6.67
CA ALA A 153 -50.64 -10.65 7.22
C ALA A 153 -51.81 -10.45 8.19
N THR A 154 -51.56 -9.77 9.30
CA THR A 154 -52.59 -9.23 10.21
C THR A 154 -52.12 -7.89 10.80
N LYS A 155 -52.89 -6.82 10.55
CA LYS A 155 -52.82 -5.52 11.27
C LYS A 155 -53.85 -5.53 12.43
N PRO A 156 -53.74 -4.60 13.41
CA PRO A 156 -54.42 -3.28 13.33
C PRO A 156 -53.39 -2.13 13.12
N GLU A 157 -53.70 -0.92 12.60
CA GLU A 157 -54.61 0.15 13.06
C GLU A 157 -54.24 0.75 14.44
N SER A 158 -54.29 2.07 14.68
CA SER A 158 -54.47 3.23 13.78
C SER A 158 -54.08 4.54 14.48
N ALA A 159 -53.50 5.51 13.76
CA ALA A 159 -53.52 6.94 14.10
C ALA A 159 -53.12 7.76 12.87
N ALA A 160 -53.80 8.88 12.60
CA ALA A 160 -53.52 9.71 11.42
C ALA A 160 -53.45 11.20 11.77
N GLY A 161 -52.56 11.91 11.09
CA GLY A 161 -52.53 13.38 11.07
C GLY A 161 -51.16 13.95 10.71
N GLN A 162 -51.03 14.93 9.81
CA GLN A 162 -51.96 15.37 8.75
C GLN A 162 -51.17 16.27 7.79
N LYS A 163 -51.58 16.35 6.50
CA LYS A 163 -51.18 17.38 5.52
C LYS A 163 -49.71 17.31 5.05
N ASN A 164 -49.43 17.22 3.74
CA ASN A 164 -49.65 18.17 2.64
C ASN A 164 -48.62 19.32 2.65
N THR A 165 -48.01 19.73 1.53
CA THR A 165 -48.16 19.31 0.11
C THR A 165 -47.00 19.85 -0.75
N THR A 166 -46.70 19.16 -1.86
CA THR A 166 -46.21 19.71 -3.17
C THR A 166 -44.94 20.60 -3.25
N SER A 167 -44.13 20.56 -4.32
CA SER A 167 -44.03 19.60 -5.45
C SER A 167 -42.85 19.97 -6.38
N ASN A 168 -42.23 18.96 -6.97
CA ASN A 168 -41.78 18.89 -8.38
C ASN A 168 -40.80 19.94 -8.97
N ASN A 169 -39.70 19.40 -9.52
CA ASN A 169 -39.22 19.61 -10.91
C ASN A 169 -38.61 20.98 -11.33
N TRP A 170 -37.72 21.07 -12.34
CA TRP A 170 -36.78 20.16 -13.05
C TRP A 170 -35.97 21.06 -14.05
N GLU A 171 -34.80 20.61 -14.52
CA GLU A 171 -34.12 21.04 -15.78
C GLU A 171 -33.32 22.36 -15.83
N GLY A 172 -32.43 22.47 -16.84
CA GLY A 172 -31.62 23.67 -17.17
C GLY A 172 -30.34 23.85 -16.34
N ALA A 173 -29.19 23.21 -16.58
CA ALA A 173 -28.40 22.99 -17.80
C ALA A 173 -27.67 24.24 -18.37
N ALA A 174 -26.32 24.25 -18.23
CA ALA A 174 -25.30 25.15 -18.83
C ALA A 174 -25.44 26.68 -18.53
N GLN A 175 -24.38 27.41 -18.13
CA GLN A 175 -23.15 27.68 -18.89
C GLN A 175 -21.96 28.19 -18.03
N PHE A 176 -20.74 27.93 -18.53
CA PHE A 176 -19.47 28.67 -18.43
C PHE A 176 -19.22 29.78 -17.37
N GLY A 177 -18.06 29.74 -16.70
CA GLY A 177 -17.46 30.91 -16.03
C GLY A 177 -16.29 30.64 -15.07
N HIS A 178 -15.05 30.56 -15.58
CA HIS A 178 -13.83 30.78 -14.77
C HIS A 178 -13.58 32.30 -14.62
N PRO A 179 -12.98 32.77 -13.50
CA PRO A 179 -11.56 33.17 -13.58
C PRO A 179 -10.73 32.94 -12.27
N GLN A 180 -9.50 33.46 -12.32
CA GLN A 180 -8.40 33.50 -11.33
C GLN A 180 -8.77 34.08 -9.93
N ALA A 181 -7.95 34.06 -8.87
CA ALA A 181 -6.53 33.71 -8.65
C ALA A 181 -6.36 33.08 -7.21
N TYR A 182 -5.21 32.81 -6.59
CA TYR A 182 -3.81 33.28 -6.73
C TYR A 182 -2.81 32.22 -6.23
N GLN A 183 -1.52 32.35 -6.58
CA GLN A 183 -0.43 31.44 -6.19
C GLN A 183 0.64 32.15 -5.35
N GLY A 184 1.24 31.45 -4.38
CA GLY A 184 2.56 31.83 -3.88
C GLY A 184 2.93 31.25 -2.50
N PRO A 185 4.23 31.31 -2.13
CA PRO A 185 5.37 31.43 -3.04
C PRO A 185 5.64 30.09 -3.74
N ALA A 186 6.47 30.09 -4.79
CA ALA A 186 7.07 28.84 -5.25
C ALA A 186 8.09 28.38 -4.18
N ALA A 187 8.06 27.10 -3.82
CA ALA A 187 9.26 26.48 -3.29
C ALA A 187 10.28 26.46 -4.45
N ALA A 188 11.49 26.96 -4.22
CA ALA A 188 12.55 26.89 -5.23
C ALA A 188 12.87 25.42 -5.55
N ASP A 189 13.07 25.12 -6.82
CA ASP A 189 13.64 23.84 -7.23
C ASP A 189 15.14 23.84 -6.88
N ASP A 190 15.48 23.33 -5.69
CA ASP A 190 16.85 23.09 -5.18
C ASP A 190 17.66 22.05 -6.02
N ASP A 191 17.27 21.79 -7.27
CA ASP A 191 17.97 20.93 -8.23
C ASP A 191 18.92 21.73 -9.18
N ASP A 192 18.90 23.07 -9.16
CA ASP A 192 19.70 23.98 -10.02
C ASP A 192 21.19 24.12 -9.64
N TRP A 193 21.68 23.37 -8.62
CA TRP A 193 23.04 23.54 -8.05
C TRP A 193 24.06 22.43 -8.42
N ASP A 194 23.68 21.40 -9.20
CA ASP A 194 24.50 20.19 -9.44
C ASP A 194 25.08 20.08 -10.89
N ASP A 195 24.73 20.99 -11.83
CA ASP A 195 25.01 20.83 -13.29
C ASP A 195 25.96 21.90 -13.92
N ASP A 196 26.49 22.90 -13.18
CA ASP A 196 27.28 24.05 -13.76
C ASP A 196 28.81 23.89 -13.66
N TRP A 197 29.35 22.69 -13.89
CA TRP A 197 30.79 22.46 -14.12
C TRP A 197 31.04 21.54 -15.32
N ASP A 198 31.92 21.99 -16.22
CA ASP A 198 32.42 21.34 -17.44
C ASP A 198 31.52 21.30 -18.71
N ASP A 199 31.33 22.45 -19.37
CA ASP A 199 31.39 22.53 -20.85
C ASP A 199 31.75 23.96 -21.36
N PRO A 200 32.48 24.14 -22.50
CA PRO A 200 33.00 25.44 -22.91
C PRO A 200 32.07 26.22 -23.89
N LYS A 201 31.66 27.41 -23.44
CA LYS A 201 31.10 28.58 -24.17
C LYS A 201 30.81 28.46 -25.68
N SER A 202 29.56 28.77 -26.07
CA SER A 202 29.19 29.31 -27.39
C SER A 202 28.03 30.32 -27.25
N THR A 203 27.85 31.24 -28.21
CA THR A 203 27.22 32.57 -27.95
C THR A 203 25.88 32.90 -28.62
N ALA A 204 24.90 33.30 -27.80
CA ALA A 204 23.88 34.36 -28.02
C ALA A 204 22.80 34.16 -29.13
N PRO A 205 21.74 35.01 -29.26
CA PRO A 205 21.26 36.14 -28.43
C PRO A 205 19.75 36.08 -27.99
N SER A 206 19.22 37.18 -27.42
CA SER A 206 17.99 37.33 -26.60
C SER A 206 16.82 38.15 -27.20
N TYR A 207 15.60 38.11 -26.61
CA TYR A 207 14.59 39.22 -26.68
C TYR A 207 13.55 39.26 -25.51
N LEU A 208 12.73 40.34 -25.44
CA LEU A 208 11.83 40.84 -24.33
C LEU A 208 10.47 40.09 -24.17
N GLY A 209 9.59 40.27 -23.14
CA GLY A 209 9.60 41.04 -21.85
C GLY A 209 8.20 41.49 -21.30
N TYR A 210 8.12 41.98 -20.03
CA TYR A 210 7.10 42.86 -19.35
C TYR A 210 5.88 42.37 -18.46
N LYS A 211 5.92 42.73 -17.14
CA LYS A 211 4.90 43.29 -16.16
C LYS A 211 3.56 42.57 -15.78
N GLU A 212 3.18 42.33 -14.50
CA GLU A 212 2.69 43.16 -13.32
C GLU A 212 1.17 43.56 -13.40
N SER A 213 0.31 43.71 -12.35
CA SER A 213 0.28 43.58 -10.84
C SER A 213 -1.19 43.27 -10.34
N GLU A 214 -1.78 43.40 -9.11
CA GLU A 214 -1.40 44.01 -7.80
C GLU A 214 -2.12 43.50 -6.48
N SER A 215 -3.27 44.06 -6.03
CA SER A 215 -3.78 44.15 -4.60
C SER A 215 -5.35 44.12 -4.45
N SER A 216 -6.07 44.03 -3.30
CA SER A 216 -5.85 43.56 -1.88
C SER A 216 -7.17 43.51 -1.04
N GLU A 217 -7.08 43.16 0.28
CA GLU A 217 -8.08 43.28 1.40
C GLU A 217 -9.04 42.09 1.73
N ALA A 218 -9.61 42.09 2.96
CA ALA A 218 -9.92 40.88 3.75
C ALA A 218 -11.10 40.99 4.76
N GLY A 219 -11.55 39.85 5.35
CA GLY A 219 -12.32 39.84 6.61
C GLY A 219 -13.16 38.60 6.98
N GLY A 220 -12.85 37.95 8.12
CA GLY A 220 -13.85 37.23 8.96
C GLY A 220 -13.91 35.68 8.88
N PRO A 221 -14.09 34.95 10.03
CA PRO A 221 -14.02 33.47 10.05
C PRO A 221 -15.24 32.72 10.65
N GLN A 222 -15.40 31.42 10.36
CA GLN A 222 -15.69 30.37 11.39
C GLN A 222 -15.55 28.89 10.87
N ARG A 223 -14.77 28.08 11.61
CA ARG A 223 -14.80 26.60 11.83
C ARG A 223 -15.49 25.62 10.84
N GLY A 224 -14.80 24.50 10.53
CA GLY A 224 -15.46 23.17 10.61
C GLY A 224 -14.90 21.97 9.80
N ASN A 225 -14.28 21.01 10.48
CA ASN A 225 -14.05 19.59 10.12
C ASN A 225 -13.34 19.18 8.81
N THR A 226 -12.19 18.51 8.99
CA THR A 226 -11.45 17.76 7.98
C THR A 226 -12.05 16.36 7.71
N ARG A 227 -11.88 15.87 6.47
CA ARG A 227 -11.95 14.44 6.12
C ARG A 227 -10.72 14.08 5.29
N ALA A 228 -10.16 12.89 5.52
CA ALA A 228 -8.98 12.43 4.81
C ALA A 228 -9.28 12.13 3.34
N ALA A 229 -8.44 12.61 2.43
CA ALA A 229 -8.52 12.33 1.00
C ALA A 229 -7.30 11.50 0.58
N ALA A 230 -7.51 10.21 0.29
CA ALA A 230 -6.51 9.42 -0.42
C ALA A 230 -6.33 9.99 -1.83
N MET A 231 -5.12 10.43 -2.18
CA MET A 231 -4.87 11.13 -3.44
C MET A 231 -4.89 10.17 -4.63
N LYS A 232 -6.09 9.91 -5.18
CA LYS A 232 -6.23 9.42 -6.55
C LYS A 232 -5.77 10.51 -7.52
N LEU A 233 -4.52 10.45 -7.95
CA LEU A 233 -4.01 11.25 -9.07
C LEU A 233 -4.60 10.70 -10.37
N PRO A 234 -5.48 11.44 -11.08
CA PRO A 234 -6.00 10.99 -12.37
C PRO A 234 -4.86 11.01 -13.41
N LEU A 235 -4.86 10.07 -14.37
CA LEU A 235 -3.75 9.94 -15.34
C LEU A 235 -3.50 11.21 -16.19
N ASN A 236 -4.44 12.17 -16.21
CA ASN A 236 -4.40 13.39 -17.01
C ASN A 236 -3.82 14.64 -16.29
N LYS A 237 -3.13 14.51 -15.16
CA LYS A 237 -2.48 15.65 -14.46
C LYS A 237 -1.00 15.41 -14.09
N PHE A 238 -0.15 15.18 -15.10
CA PHE A 238 1.31 15.24 -14.97
C PHE A 238 1.84 16.50 -15.69
N PRO A 239 2.59 17.39 -15.03
CA PRO A 239 3.31 18.47 -15.70
C PRO A 239 4.43 17.94 -16.61
N GLY A 240 4.84 18.74 -17.61
CA GLY A 240 6.06 18.53 -18.39
C GLY A 240 5.98 17.57 -19.59
N PHE A 241 5.05 16.62 -19.62
CA PHE A 241 4.91 15.68 -20.76
C PHE A 241 3.52 15.75 -21.40
N ALA A 242 3.48 16.18 -22.67
CA ALA A 242 2.33 15.96 -23.54
C ALA A 242 2.21 14.47 -23.86
N LYS A 243 1.36 13.74 -23.10
CA LYS A 243 1.12 12.32 -23.33
C LYS A 243 0.63 12.07 -24.76
N PRO A 244 1.14 11.05 -25.48
CA PRO A 244 0.63 10.71 -26.81
C PRO A 244 -0.88 10.52 -26.79
N GLY A 245 -1.59 11.26 -27.63
CA GLY A 245 -3.05 11.20 -27.69
C GLY A 245 -3.55 9.87 -28.26
N MET A 246 -4.78 9.48 -27.93
CA MET A 246 -5.45 8.30 -28.51
C MET A 246 -5.34 8.28 -30.05
N GLU A 247 -5.55 9.44 -30.67
CA GLU A 247 -5.47 9.62 -32.12
C GLU A 247 -4.04 9.46 -32.67
N GLN A 248 -3.00 9.72 -31.87
CA GLN A 248 -1.60 9.52 -32.27
C GLN A 248 -1.27 8.04 -32.43
N TYR A 249 -1.69 7.16 -31.50
CA TYR A 249 -1.55 5.72 -31.69
C TYR A 249 -2.44 5.22 -32.84
N LEU A 250 -3.71 5.60 -32.86
CA LEU A 250 -4.67 5.10 -33.87
C LEU A 250 -4.33 5.52 -35.31
N LEU A 251 -3.77 6.72 -35.53
CA LEU A 251 -3.46 7.28 -36.86
C LEU A 251 -1.95 7.34 -37.19
N ALA A 252 -1.05 6.80 -36.35
CA ALA A 252 0.39 6.73 -36.62
C ALA A 252 0.67 6.06 -37.99
N LYS A 253 1.12 6.84 -38.99
CA LYS A 253 1.44 6.34 -40.34
C LYS A 253 2.58 5.33 -40.37
N GLN A 254 3.49 5.41 -39.40
CA GLN A 254 4.56 4.46 -39.17
C GLN A 254 4.75 4.30 -37.67
N LEU A 255 4.56 3.09 -37.15
CA LEU A 255 4.95 2.74 -35.79
C LEU A 255 6.46 2.51 -35.76
N VAL A 256 7.13 2.96 -34.69
CA VAL A 256 8.52 2.58 -34.42
C VAL A 256 8.57 1.07 -34.29
N LYS A 257 9.42 0.38 -35.06
CA LYS A 257 9.61 -1.06 -34.90
C LYS A 257 10.20 -1.33 -33.51
N PRO A 258 9.46 -1.98 -32.60
CA PRO A 258 9.92 -2.13 -31.23
C PRO A 258 11.04 -3.18 -31.19
N LYS A 259 12.00 -2.99 -30.28
CA LYS A 259 13.11 -3.95 -30.05
C LYS A 259 12.67 -5.15 -29.20
N GLU A 260 11.55 -5.00 -28.51
CA GLU A 260 10.97 -5.90 -27.53
C GLU A 260 9.51 -6.10 -27.93
N LYS A 261 9.02 -7.34 -27.90
CA LYS A 261 7.67 -7.71 -28.35
C LYS A 261 6.93 -8.39 -27.21
N ILE A 262 5.66 -8.05 -27.04
CA ILE A 262 4.79 -8.63 -26.02
C ILE A 262 3.81 -9.57 -26.74
N PRO A 263 4.06 -10.89 -26.77
CA PRO A 263 3.15 -11.84 -27.40
C PRO A 263 1.86 -12.01 -26.59
N ILE A 264 0.73 -12.10 -27.29
CA ILE A 264 -0.57 -12.47 -26.72
C ILE A 264 -1.05 -13.73 -27.45
N ILE A 265 -1.17 -14.84 -26.71
CA ILE A 265 -1.63 -16.13 -27.23
C ILE A 265 -3.09 -16.37 -26.85
N VAL A 266 -3.75 -17.31 -27.52
CA VAL A 266 -5.11 -17.76 -27.17
C VAL A 266 -5.01 -19.16 -26.54
N GLY A 267 -5.36 -19.26 -25.27
CA GLY A 267 -5.49 -20.52 -24.54
C GLY A 267 -6.96 -20.89 -24.27
N ASP A 268 -7.18 -21.91 -23.42
CA ASP A 268 -8.51 -22.46 -23.12
C ASP A 268 -9.52 -21.42 -22.57
N TYR A 269 -9.02 -20.33 -21.98
CA TYR A 269 -9.82 -19.23 -21.42
C TYR A 269 -9.85 -17.98 -22.33
N GLY A 270 -9.41 -18.11 -23.58
CA GLY A 270 -9.27 -17.00 -24.53
C GLY A 270 -7.89 -16.34 -24.48
N PRO A 271 -7.78 -15.04 -24.82
CA PRO A 271 -6.51 -14.33 -24.84
C PRO A 271 -5.79 -14.34 -23.49
N MET A 272 -4.47 -14.56 -23.50
CA MET A 272 -3.62 -14.52 -22.32
C MET A 272 -2.20 -14.05 -22.66
N TRP A 273 -1.55 -13.43 -21.69
CA TRP A 273 -0.10 -13.19 -21.75
C TRP A 273 0.65 -14.52 -21.84
N VAL A 274 1.78 -14.56 -22.53
CA VAL A 274 2.75 -15.65 -22.37
C VAL A 274 3.38 -15.54 -20.99
N TYR A 275 3.37 -16.63 -20.22
CA TYR A 275 3.99 -16.69 -18.89
C TYR A 275 5.41 -17.27 -19.00
N PRO A 276 6.40 -16.73 -18.26
CA PRO A 276 7.76 -17.26 -18.29
C PRO A 276 7.81 -18.68 -17.70
N THR A 277 8.62 -19.54 -18.30
CA THR A 277 8.81 -20.94 -17.84
C THR A 277 9.49 -21.05 -16.48
N SER A 278 10.16 -19.99 -16.03
CA SER A 278 10.77 -19.87 -14.70
C SER A 278 10.29 -18.60 -14.02
N THR A 279 9.38 -18.74 -13.06
CA THR A 279 8.96 -17.64 -12.19
C THR A 279 10.09 -17.24 -11.23
N PHE A 280 10.28 -15.95 -11.00
CA PHE A 280 11.11 -15.43 -9.92
C PHE A 280 10.27 -14.56 -8.97
N ASP A 281 10.75 -14.41 -7.75
CA ASP A 281 10.21 -13.50 -6.75
C ASP A 281 11.34 -12.64 -6.13
N CYS A 282 10.97 -11.54 -5.47
CA CYS A 282 11.91 -10.58 -4.89
C CYS A 282 11.59 -10.34 -3.41
N VAL A 283 12.57 -10.58 -2.53
CA VAL A 283 12.44 -10.36 -1.09
C VAL A 283 12.75 -8.90 -0.75
N VAL A 284 11.88 -8.27 0.04
CA VAL A 284 12.01 -6.90 0.58
C VAL A 284 12.30 -6.99 2.07
N ALA A 285 13.54 -6.70 2.47
CA ALA A 285 14.05 -6.92 3.82
C ALA A 285 14.94 -5.78 4.32
N ASP A 286 15.57 -5.98 5.48
CA ASP A 286 16.67 -5.17 6.03
C ASP A 286 16.44 -3.64 5.98
N PRO A 287 15.40 -3.13 6.68
CA PRO A 287 15.09 -1.70 6.72
C PRO A 287 16.19 -0.93 7.45
N LYS A 288 17.06 -0.24 6.70
CA LYS A 288 18.27 0.43 7.20
C LYS A 288 18.15 1.94 7.10
N LYS A 289 18.65 2.66 8.12
CA LYS A 289 18.62 4.13 8.17
C LYS A 289 19.76 4.73 7.36
N GLY A 290 19.53 4.97 6.07
CA GLY A 290 20.43 5.70 5.18
C GLY A 290 20.47 7.21 5.49
N SER A 291 21.53 7.87 5.04
CA SER A 291 21.70 9.34 5.16
C SER A 291 22.17 9.97 3.84
N LYS A 292 21.93 11.27 3.68
CA LYS A 292 22.53 12.16 2.66
C LYS A 292 22.98 13.44 3.37
N MET A 293 23.88 14.22 2.76
CA MET A 293 24.36 15.50 3.29
C MET A 293 24.96 15.36 4.69
N TYR A 294 25.94 14.44 4.82
CA TYR A 294 26.69 14.17 6.05
C TYR A 294 25.84 13.92 7.32
N GLY A 295 24.63 13.36 7.15
CA GLY A 295 23.70 13.04 8.24
C GLY A 295 22.43 13.90 8.23
N LEU A 296 22.50 15.11 7.68
CA LEU A 296 21.45 16.14 7.75
C LEU A 296 20.09 15.67 7.17
N LYS A 297 20.09 14.75 6.20
CA LYS A 297 18.84 14.16 5.66
C LYS A 297 18.87 12.63 5.78
N SER A 298 18.21 12.11 6.84
CA SER A 298 18.01 10.67 7.07
C SER A 298 16.76 10.09 6.38
N TYR A 299 16.82 8.83 5.95
CA TYR A 299 15.74 8.08 5.31
C TYR A 299 15.84 6.56 5.60
N ILE A 300 14.80 5.79 5.29
CA ILE A 300 14.84 4.31 5.34
C ILE A 300 15.06 3.76 3.93
N GLU A 301 16.02 2.85 3.82
CA GLU A 301 16.28 1.99 2.66
C GLU A 301 15.82 0.57 2.96
N TYR A 302 15.32 -0.12 1.95
CA TYR A 302 14.96 -1.54 1.99
C TYR A 302 15.91 -2.29 1.05
N GLN A 303 16.38 -3.45 1.48
CA GLN A 303 17.15 -4.36 0.63
C GLN A 303 16.20 -5.20 -0.22
N LEU A 304 16.41 -5.18 -1.54
CA LEU A 304 15.73 -6.02 -2.51
C LEU A 304 16.66 -7.15 -2.93
N THR A 305 16.27 -8.41 -2.72
CA THR A 305 17.06 -9.58 -3.13
C THR A 305 16.25 -10.47 -4.05
N CYS A 306 16.73 -10.66 -5.28
CA CYS A 306 16.02 -11.44 -6.30
C CYS A 306 16.41 -12.91 -6.25
N THR A 307 15.42 -13.80 -6.21
CA THR A 307 15.60 -15.26 -6.10
C THR A 307 16.37 -15.90 -7.27
N ASN A 308 16.36 -15.27 -8.45
CA ASN A 308 17.04 -15.75 -9.65
C ASN A 308 18.54 -15.35 -9.73
N THR A 309 18.93 -14.21 -9.17
CA THR A 309 20.32 -13.71 -9.21
C THR A 309 21.05 -13.84 -7.88
N ASN A 310 20.32 -13.96 -6.76
CA ASN A 310 20.83 -13.87 -5.39
C ASN A 310 21.70 -12.63 -5.14
N ARG A 311 21.43 -11.55 -5.89
CA ARG A 311 22.04 -10.22 -5.69
C ARG A 311 21.07 -9.34 -4.94
N SER A 312 21.62 -8.46 -4.11
CA SER A 312 20.88 -7.51 -3.29
C SER A 312 21.17 -6.09 -3.73
N VAL A 313 20.12 -5.29 -3.96
CA VAL A 313 20.19 -3.85 -4.23
C VAL A 313 19.39 -3.06 -3.19
N ASN A 314 19.81 -1.84 -2.86
CA ASN A 314 19.15 -1.04 -1.81
C ASN A 314 18.29 0.07 -2.42
N HIS A 315 17.04 0.18 -1.98
CA HIS A 315 16.13 1.26 -2.40
C HIS A 315 15.43 1.90 -1.20
N ARG A 316 15.56 3.22 -1.08
CA ARG A 316 14.63 4.04 -0.28
C ARG A 316 13.26 4.15 -0.94
N TYR A 317 12.24 4.48 -0.15
CA TYR A 317 10.85 4.62 -0.63
C TYR A 317 10.70 5.49 -1.91
N LYS A 318 11.42 6.63 -2.03
CA LYS A 318 11.37 7.50 -3.23
C LYS A 318 11.83 6.81 -4.53
N HIS A 319 12.53 5.67 -4.47
CA HIS A 319 12.90 4.91 -5.66
C HIS A 319 11.75 4.00 -6.13
N PHE A 320 11.01 3.36 -5.21
CA PHE A 320 9.77 2.66 -5.53
C PHE A 320 8.72 3.62 -6.11
N ASP A 321 8.61 4.80 -5.50
CA ASP A 321 7.74 5.90 -5.96
C ASP A 321 7.99 6.28 -7.42
N TRP A 322 9.27 6.46 -7.79
CA TRP A 322 9.71 6.69 -9.17
C TRP A 322 9.39 5.50 -10.09
N LEU A 323 9.64 4.26 -9.64
CA LEU A 323 9.35 3.06 -10.43
C LEU A 323 7.84 2.94 -10.71
N TYR A 324 7.00 3.14 -9.70
CA TYR A 324 5.54 3.15 -9.83
C TYR A 324 5.09 4.20 -10.86
N GLU A 325 5.64 5.42 -10.83
CA GLU A 325 5.37 6.43 -11.86
C GLU A 325 5.81 5.97 -13.26
N ARG A 326 7.00 5.37 -13.41
CA ARG A 326 7.46 4.86 -14.71
C ARG A 326 6.57 3.73 -15.23
N LEU A 327 6.19 2.77 -14.39
CA LEU A 327 5.29 1.67 -14.75
C LEU A 327 3.89 2.18 -15.10
N LEU A 328 3.34 3.13 -14.35
CA LEU A 328 2.03 3.73 -14.62
C LEU A 328 2.05 4.56 -15.91
N VAL A 329 3.13 5.29 -16.19
CA VAL A 329 3.31 6.03 -17.46
C VAL A 329 3.48 5.08 -18.64
N LYS A 330 4.23 3.97 -18.49
CA LYS A 330 4.48 3.02 -19.58
C LYS A 330 3.29 2.10 -19.87
N PHE A 331 2.68 1.51 -18.85
CA PHE A 331 1.71 0.42 -18.98
C PHE A 331 0.28 0.78 -18.55
N GLY A 332 0.05 1.90 -17.87
CA GLY A 332 -1.20 2.20 -17.14
C GLY A 332 -2.50 2.35 -17.94
N PHE A 333 -2.48 2.24 -19.27
CA PHE A 333 -3.68 2.12 -20.11
C PHE A 333 -4.00 0.68 -20.54
N ALA A 334 -3.11 -0.28 -20.25
CA ALA A 334 -3.25 -1.70 -20.57
C ALA A 334 -3.25 -2.59 -19.32
N ILE A 335 -2.38 -2.29 -18.35
CA ILE A 335 -2.13 -3.10 -17.13
C ILE A 335 -2.43 -2.26 -15.88
N PRO A 336 -3.21 -2.75 -14.90
CA PRO A 336 -3.49 -2.06 -13.65
C PRO A 336 -2.27 -2.12 -12.71
N ILE A 337 -1.51 -1.02 -12.62
CA ILE A 337 -0.40 -0.87 -11.68
C ILE A 337 -0.95 -0.41 -10.31
N PRO A 338 -0.94 -1.24 -9.25
CA PRO A 338 -1.56 -0.90 -7.98
C PRO A 338 -0.76 0.16 -7.23
N SER A 339 -1.44 1.02 -6.47
CA SER A 339 -0.82 2.12 -5.73
C SER A 339 0.10 1.63 -4.60
N LEU A 340 1.19 2.35 -4.38
CA LEU A 340 2.14 2.10 -3.28
C LEU A 340 1.57 2.52 -1.90
N PRO A 341 2.17 2.04 -0.80
CA PRO A 341 1.77 2.39 0.57
C PRO A 341 2.02 3.88 0.89
N ASP A 342 1.12 4.51 1.64
CA ASP A 342 1.07 5.97 1.82
C ASP A 342 2.39 6.66 2.22
N LYS A 343 2.56 7.89 1.70
CA LYS A 343 3.68 8.80 1.99
C LYS A 343 3.53 9.49 3.35
N GLN A 344 3.78 8.76 4.44
CA GLN A 344 3.83 9.37 5.78
C GLN A 344 5.13 10.18 6.00
N VAL A 345 5.00 11.38 6.57
CA VAL A 345 6.12 12.32 6.86
C VAL A 345 6.48 12.27 8.35
N THR A 346 5.51 12.56 9.22
CA THR A 346 5.59 12.34 10.68
C THR A 346 5.62 10.84 10.99
N GLY A 347 6.29 10.41 12.05
CA GLY A 347 6.34 9.00 12.46
C GLY A 347 7.07 8.06 11.49
N ARG A 348 7.72 8.58 10.43
CA ARG A 348 8.40 7.79 9.38
C ARG A 348 9.54 6.87 9.85
N PHE A 349 9.89 6.91 11.14
CA PHE A 349 10.92 6.10 11.78
C PHE A 349 10.36 5.20 12.89
N GLU A 350 9.04 5.16 13.10
CA GLU A 350 8.36 4.24 14.02
C GLU A 350 8.45 2.79 13.50
N GLU A 351 8.69 1.82 14.38
CA GLU A 351 8.96 0.43 13.98
C GLU A 351 7.72 -0.21 13.34
N GLU A 352 6.54 0.00 13.92
CA GLU A 352 5.25 -0.46 13.39
C GLU A 352 4.98 0.10 11.99
N PHE A 353 5.33 1.37 11.76
CA PHE A 353 5.17 2.02 10.47
C PHE A 353 6.15 1.46 9.42
N ILE A 354 7.42 1.29 9.78
CA ILE A 354 8.43 0.67 8.91
C ILE A 354 8.01 -0.75 8.55
N LYS A 355 7.56 -1.54 9.53
CA LYS A 355 7.11 -2.93 9.35
C LYS A 355 5.91 -3.04 8.42
N MET A 356 4.83 -2.28 8.69
CA MET A 356 3.63 -2.25 7.84
C MET A 356 3.94 -1.77 6.41
N ARG A 357 4.83 -0.79 6.24
CA ARG A 357 5.29 -0.35 4.92
C ARG A 357 6.10 -1.45 4.21
N MET A 358 7.01 -2.13 4.91
CA MET A 358 7.83 -3.20 4.35
C MET A 358 6.98 -4.40 3.89
N GLU A 359 5.99 -4.81 4.69
CA GLU A 359 5.04 -5.88 4.35
C GLU A 359 4.24 -5.55 3.07
N ARG A 360 3.72 -4.32 2.96
CA ARG A 360 3.00 -3.89 1.76
C ARG A 360 3.92 -3.69 0.55
N LEU A 361 5.18 -3.27 0.75
CA LEU A 361 6.18 -3.21 -0.33
C LEU A 361 6.58 -4.62 -0.80
N GLN A 362 6.66 -5.61 0.10
CA GLN A 362 6.81 -7.02 -0.27
C GLN A 362 5.64 -7.46 -1.14
N GLY A 363 4.39 -7.24 -0.73
CA GLY A 363 3.21 -7.55 -1.55
C GLY A 363 3.26 -6.91 -2.94
N TRP A 364 3.55 -5.62 -3.01
CA TRP A 364 3.68 -4.88 -4.28
C TRP A 364 4.78 -5.44 -5.19
N MET A 365 5.99 -5.67 -4.66
CA MET A 365 7.11 -6.28 -5.41
C MET A 365 6.77 -7.69 -5.90
N THR A 366 6.12 -8.49 -5.04
CA THR A 366 5.65 -9.84 -5.36
C THR A 366 4.73 -9.83 -6.59
N ARG A 367 3.82 -8.85 -6.70
CA ARG A 367 2.94 -8.72 -7.87
C ARG A 367 3.68 -8.30 -9.12
N MET A 368 4.60 -7.34 -9.03
CA MET A 368 5.36 -6.90 -10.20
C MET A 368 6.31 -8.01 -10.72
N CYS A 369 6.84 -8.88 -9.84
CA CYS A 369 7.62 -10.06 -10.24
C CYS A 369 6.77 -11.18 -10.85
N ARG A 370 5.50 -11.34 -10.43
CA ARG A 370 4.59 -12.40 -10.93
C ARG A 370 3.79 -12.00 -12.17
N HIS A 371 3.75 -10.71 -12.51
CA HIS A 371 3.11 -10.24 -13.73
C HIS A 371 4.05 -10.45 -14.92
N PRO A 372 3.70 -11.25 -15.95
CA PRO A 372 4.62 -11.60 -17.04
C PRO A 372 5.24 -10.38 -17.72
N VAL A 373 4.41 -9.48 -18.27
CA VAL A 373 4.87 -8.26 -18.98
C VAL A 373 5.72 -7.32 -18.12
N VAL A 374 5.28 -6.99 -16.90
CA VAL A 374 6.02 -6.06 -16.02
C VAL A 374 7.34 -6.68 -15.55
N SER A 375 7.34 -7.96 -15.20
CA SER A 375 8.51 -8.67 -14.66
C SER A 375 9.68 -8.73 -15.64
N GLU A 376 9.42 -8.89 -16.94
CA GLU A 376 10.46 -8.96 -17.97
C GLU A 376 10.92 -7.56 -18.45
N SER A 377 10.10 -6.52 -18.23
CA SER A 377 10.35 -5.18 -18.77
C SER A 377 11.69 -4.55 -18.32
N GLU A 378 12.39 -3.91 -19.25
CA GLU A 378 13.73 -3.34 -19.01
C GLU A 378 13.78 -2.39 -17.80
N VAL A 379 12.75 -1.55 -17.58
CA VAL A 379 12.71 -0.62 -16.45
C VAL A 379 12.65 -1.33 -15.09
N PHE A 380 11.97 -2.48 -15.01
CA PHE A 380 11.89 -3.28 -13.79
C PHE A 380 13.17 -4.11 -13.58
N GLN A 381 13.71 -4.70 -14.65
CA GLN A 381 14.96 -5.46 -14.59
C GLN A 381 16.17 -4.59 -14.24
N GLN A 382 16.25 -3.36 -14.74
CA GLN A 382 17.31 -2.39 -14.35
C GLN A 382 17.17 -1.93 -12.89
N PHE A 383 15.94 -1.74 -12.40
CA PHE A 383 15.69 -1.42 -10.99
C PHE A 383 16.20 -2.53 -10.06
N LEU A 384 16.01 -3.81 -10.44
CA LEU A 384 16.40 -4.95 -9.62
C LEU A 384 17.88 -5.36 -9.69
N ASN A 385 18.58 -5.08 -10.80
CA ASN A 385 19.88 -5.71 -11.09
C ASN A 385 21.05 -4.75 -11.35
N PHE A 386 20.91 -3.44 -11.08
CA PHE A 386 22.02 -2.49 -11.21
C PHE A 386 23.18 -2.82 -10.27
N ARG A 387 24.41 -2.49 -10.69
CA ARG A 387 25.67 -2.83 -10.01
C ARG A 387 26.28 -1.64 -9.27
N ASP A 388 26.06 -0.43 -9.78
CA ASP A 388 26.59 0.81 -9.22
C ASP A 388 25.65 2.02 -9.48
N GLU A 389 25.92 3.14 -8.81
CA GLU A 389 25.09 4.34 -8.90
C GLU A 389 25.09 4.99 -10.29
N LYS A 390 26.14 4.77 -11.10
CA LYS A 390 26.24 5.29 -12.47
C LYS A 390 25.37 4.47 -13.42
N GLU A 391 25.33 3.16 -13.27
CA GLU A 391 24.39 2.28 -13.97
C GLU A 391 22.94 2.64 -13.59
N TRP A 392 22.64 2.81 -12.29
CA TRP A 392 21.33 3.28 -11.82
C TRP A 392 20.93 4.63 -12.42
N LYS A 393 21.81 5.65 -12.37
CA LYS A 393 21.55 6.98 -12.97
C LYS A 393 21.34 6.91 -14.49
N THR A 394 22.06 6.01 -15.17
CA THR A 394 21.93 5.82 -16.63
C THR A 394 20.64 5.11 -16.99
N GLY A 395 20.28 4.04 -16.27
CA GLY A 395 19.03 3.30 -16.44
C GLY A 395 17.80 4.17 -16.14
N LYS A 396 17.85 4.93 -15.04
CA LYS A 396 16.86 5.96 -14.71
C LYS A 396 16.66 6.93 -15.88
N ARG A 397 17.74 7.59 -16.34
CA ARG A 397 17.71 8.55 -17.46
C ARG A 397 17.26 7.92 -18.79
N LYS A 398 17.42 6.60 -18.98
CA LYS A 398 16.91 5.85 -20.13
C LYS A 398 15.40 5.59 -20.03
N ALA A 399 14.91 5.11 -18.89
CA ALA A 399 13.48 4.88 -18.64
C ALA A 399 12.65 6.19 -18.58
N GLU A 400 13.28 7.33 -18.31
CA GLU A 400 12.67 8.66 -18.38
C GLU A 400 12.59 9.22 -19.80
N LYS A 401 13.36 8.67 -20.76
CA LYS A 401 13.38 9.05 -22.18
C LYS A 401 12.71 8.02 -23.09
N ASP A 402 11.90 7.12 -22.53
CA ASP A 402 11.17 6.11 -23.29
C ASP A 402 9.96 6.74 -24.01
N GLU A 403 9.95 6.65 -25.34
CA GLU A 403 8.84 7.12 -26.19
C GLU A 403 7.69 6.10 -26.26
N ILE A 404 7.94 4.84 -25.93
CA ILE A 404 6.98 3.74 -26.03
C ILE A 404 6.20 3.64 -24.70
N VAL A 405 5.42 4.68 -24.44
CA VAL A 405 4.67 4.90 -23.21
C VAL A 405 3.20 5.23 -23.48
N GLY A 406 2.34 5.04 -22.47
CA GLY A 406 0.90 5.23 -22.58
C GLY A 406 0.30 4.39 -23.70
N VAL A 407 -0.52 5.00 -24.55
CA VAL A 407 -1.18 4.32 -25.69
C VAL A 407 -0.19 3.75 -26.72
N MET A 408 1.08 4.19 -26.73
CA MET A 408 2.08 3.63 -27.64
C MET A 408 2.53 2.23 -27.22
N ILE A 409 2.24 1.76 -25.99
CA ILE A 409 2.61 0.40 -25.56
C ILE A 409 1.91 -0.68 -26.40
N PHE A 410 0.70 -0.41 -26.88
CA PHE A 410 -0.04 -1.30 -27.79
C PHE A 410 0.61 -1.42 -29.19
N SER A 411 1.72 -0.71 -29.47
CA SER A 411 2.56 -0.94 -30.67
C SER A 411 3.60 -2.05 -30.49
N THR A 412 3.82 -2.50 -29.25
CA THR A 412 4.73 -3.62 -28.89
C THR A 412 4.01 -4.96 -28.78
N MET A 413 2.68 -4.94 -28.71
CA MET A 413 1.84 -6.12 -28.47
C MET A 413 1.46 -6.79 -29.78
N GLU A 414 1.75 -8.09 -29.89
CA GLU A 414 1.48 -8.90 -31.07
C GLU A 414 0.56 -10.08 -30.70
N PRO A 415 -0.76 -10.01 -31.02
CA PRO A 415 -1.67 -11.13 -30.87
C PRO A 415 -1.44 -12.21 -31.92
N GLU A 416 -1.30 -13.47 -31.50
CA GLU A 416 -1.19 -14.65 -32.36
C GLU A 416 -2.59 -15.15 -32.79
N ALA A 417 -3.45 -14.23 -33.22
CA ALA A 417 -4.86 -14.49 -33.52
C ALA A 417 -5.41 -13.55 -34.62
N PRO A 418 -6.55 -13.89 -35.26
CA PRO A 418 -7.23 -13.01 -36.22
C PRO A 418 -7.69 -11.68 -35.58
N ASP A 419 -7.84 -10.63 -36.38
CA ASP A 419 -8.38 -9.35 -35.90
C ASP A 419 -9.85 -9.49 -35.46
N LEU A 420 -10.18 -8.99 -34.28
CA LEU A 420 -11.53 -9.06 -33.68
C LEU A 420 -12.51 -8.09 -34.37
N ASP A 421 -13.80 -8.45 -34.36
CA ASP A 421 -14.85 -7.55 -34.86
C ASP A 421 -15.23 -6.47 -33.82
N MET A 422 -15.73 -5.32 -34.30
CA MET A 422 -16.01 -4.16 -33.44
C MET A 422 -17.15 -4.38 -32.43
N ILE A 423 -18.06 -5.31 -32.68
CA ILE A 423 -19.17 -5.65 -31.77
C ILE A 423 -18.63 -6.53 -30.63
N GLU A 424 -17.77 -7.52 -30.93
CA GLU A 424 -17.09 -8.27 -29.87
C GLU A 424 -16.19 -7.36 -29.02
N ILE A 425 -15.37 -6.52 -29.64
CA ILE A 425 -14.48 -5.56 -28.95
C ILE A 425 -15.27 -4.69 -27.96
N GLU A 426 -16.41 -4.15 -28.38
CA GLU A 426 -17.27 -3.34 -27.52
C GLU A 426 -17.90 -4.18 -26.39
N GLN A 427 -18.46 -5.36 -26.71
CA GLN A 427 -19.04 -6.27 -25.71
C GLN A 427 -18.02 -6.67 -24.63
N LYS A 428 -16.77 -6.98 -25.01
CA LYS A 428 -15.69 -7.33 -24.08
C LYS A 428 -15.26 -6.11 -23.23
N CYS A 429 -15.14 -4.93 -23.82
CA CYS A 429 -14.82 -3.70 -23.06
C CYS A 429 -15.92 -3.36 -22.04
N ASP A 430 -17.19 -3.44 -22.44
CA ASP A 430 -18.35 -3.19 -21.58
C ASP A 430 -18.54 -4.25 -20.49
N ALA A 431 -18.20 -5.51 -20.79
CA ALA A 431 -18.14 -6.58 -19.81
C ALA A 431 -17.17 -6.24 -18.66
N VAL A 432 -15.91 -5.96 -19.00
CA VAL A 432 -14.88 -5.63 -18.00
C VAL A 432 -15.26 -4.39 -17.19
N GLY A 433 -15.82 -3.35 -17.83
CA GLY A 433 -16.31 -2.16 -17.14
C GLY A 433 -17.41 -2.45 -16.12
N ARG A 434 -18.37 -3.34 -16.42
CA ARG A 434 -19.41 -3.75 -15.46
C ARG A 434 -18.85 -4.56 -14.30
N PHE A 435 -18.07 -5.60 -14.59
CA PHE A 435 -17.54 -6.49 -13.55
C PHE A 435 -16.61 -5.75 -12.58
N THR A 436 -15.67 -4.95 -13.09
CA THR A 436 -14.72 -4.22 -12.24
C THR A 436 -15.43 -3.20 -11.35
N LYS A 437 -16.47 -2.52 -11.86
CA LYS A 437 -17.30 -1.60 -11.05
C LYS A 437 -18.05 -2.32 -9.93
N SER A 438 -18.67 -3.48 -10.19
CA SER A 438 -19.38 -4.26 -9.18
C SER A 438 -18.42 -4.86 -8.13
N MET A 439 -17.23 -5.32 -8.54
CA MET A 439 -16.22 -5.81 -7.61
C MET A 439 -15.65 -4.68 -6.74
N ASP A 440 -15.39 -3.50 -7.31
CA ASP A 440 -14.92 -2.30 -6.58
C ASP A 440 -15.88 -1.89 -5.45
N ASP A 441 -17.19 -2.04 -5.64
CA ASP A 441 -18.16 -1.76 -4.58
C ASP A 441 -18.22 -2.86 -3.51
N GLY A 442 -18.27 -4.14 -3.91
CA GLY A 442 -18.27 -5.27 -2.95
C GLY A 442 -17.00 -5.34 -2.11
N VAL A 443 -15.84 -4.99 -2.68
CA VAL A 443 -14.56 -4.90 -1.95
C VAL A 443 -14.59 -3.75 -0.94
N LYS A 444 -15.18 -2.59 -1.27
CA LYS A 444 -15.36 -1.49 -0.30
C LYS A 444 -16.31 -1.86 0.83
N GLU A 445 -17.38 -2.59 0.53
CA GLU A 445 -18.32 -3.07 1.55
C GLU A 445 -17.60 -4.01 2.54
N LEU A 446 -16.88 -5.01 2.03
CA LEU A 446 -16.11 -5.94 2.84
C LEU A 446 -15.03 -5.24 3.69
N LEU A 447 -14.32 -4.25 3.12
CA LEU A 447 -13.38 -3.40 3.87
C LEU A 447 -14.06 -2.57 4.95
N THR A 448 -15.29 -2.09 4.72
CA THR A 448 -16.03 -1.27 5.67
C THR A 448 -16.46 -2.11 6.88
N VAL A 449 -17.15 -3.23 6.64
CA VAL A 449 -17.61 -4.12 7.72
C VAL A 449 -16.43 -4.77 8.46
N GLY A 450 -15.34 -5.11 7.75
CA GLY A 450 -14.10 -5.59 8.35
C GLY A 450 -13.43 -4.55 9.25
N GLN A 451 -13.36 -3.29 8.81
CA GLN A 451 -12.79 -2.21 9.62
C GLN A 451 -13.65 -1.86 10.84
N GLU A 452 -14.98 -1.99 10.76
CA GLU A 452 -15.89 -1.85 11.90
C GLU A 452 -15.76 -3.02 12.88
N HIS A 453 -15.70 -4.26 12.38
CA HIS A 453 -15.49 -5.45 13.19
C HIS A 453 -14.13 -5.42 13.90
N TRP A 454 -13.06 -4.98 13.23
CA TRP A 454 -11.75 -4.74 13.83
C TRP A 454 -11.88 -3.79 15.03
N LYS A 455 -12.47 -2.60 14.83
CA LYS A 455 -12.66 -1.60 15.90
C LYS A 455 -13.49 -2.13 17.07
N ARG A 456 -14.46 -3.03 16.81
CA ARG A 456 -15.23 -3.71 17.86
C ARG A 456 -14.35 -4.66 18.68
N CYS A 457 -13.58 -5.50 18.01
CA CYS A 457 -12.72 -6.52 18.64
C CYS A 457 -11.50 -5.94 19.35
N THR A 458 -10.94 -4.81 18.88
CA THR A 458 -9.84 -4.12 19.57
C THR A 458 -10.30 -3.02 20.55
N GLY A 459 -11.61 -2.87 20.78
CA GLY A 459 -12.19 -1.69 21.45
C GLY A 459 -13.19 -2.02 22.57
N PRO A 460 -14.51 -2.01 22.32
CA PRO A 460 -15.53 -2.30 23.34
C PRO A 460 -15.58 -3.78 23.76
N LEU A 461 -15.41 -4.74 22.83
CA LEU A 461 -15.68 -6.16 23.12
C LEU A 461 -14.72 -6.77 24.17
N PRO A 462 -13.40 -6.50 24.16
CA PRO A 462 -12.51 -6.89 25.27
C PRO A 462 -12.94 -6.28 26.60
N LYS A 463 -13.44 -5.04 26.60
CA LYS A 463 -13.87 -4.34 27.82
C LYS A 463 -15.15 -4.93 28.40
N GLU A 464 -15.98 -5.59 27.60
CA GLU A 464 -17.15 -6.36 28.06
C GLU A 464 -16.69 -7.63 28.79
N TYR A 465 -15.83 -8.43 28.17
CA TYR A 465 -15.24 -9.61 28.82
C TYR A 465 -14.45 -9.25 30.08
N GLN A 466 -13.67 -8.17 30.07
CA GLN A 466 -12.92 -7.73 31.24
C GLN A 466 -13.83 -7.28 32.40
N LYS A 467 -14.97 -6.63 32.11
CA LYS A 467 -15.97 -6.28 33.12
C LYS A 467 -16.60 -7.52 33.75
N ILE A 468 -16.92 -8.54 32.95
CA ILE A 468 -17.42 -9.83 33.44
C ILE A 468 -16.38 -10.48 34.36
N GLY A 469 -15.12 -10.54 33.93
CA GLY A 469 -14.02 -11.11 34.70
C GLY A 469 -13.80 -10.43 36.06
N LYS A 470 -13.88 -9.10 36.09
CA LYS A 470 -13.75 -8.30 37.32
C LYS A 470 -14.99 -8.38 38.22
N ALA A 471 -16.19 -8.51 37.66
CA ALA A 471 -17.40 -8.71 38.45
C ALA A 471 -17.38 -10.06 39.18
N LEU A 472 -16.93 -11.13 38.52
CA LEU A 472 -16.77 -12.47 39.14
C LEU A 472 -15.74 -12.45 40.28
N GLN A 473 -14.55 -11.88 40.06
CA GLN A 473 -13.53 -11.72 41.10
C GLN A 473 -14.04 -10.87 42.28
N SER A 474 -14.82 -9.81 42.00
CA SER A 474 -15.42 -8.96 43.05
C SER A 474 -16.47 -9.72 43.88
N LEU A 475 -17.25 -10.60 43.26
CA LEU A 475 -18.23 -11.44 43.94
C LEU A 475 -17.56 -12.48 44.84
N ALA A 476 -16.53 -13.17 44.34
CA ALA A 476 -15.73 -14.12 45.13
C ALA A 476 -15.04 -13.44 46.33
N LEU A 477 -14.54 -12.20 46.14
CA LEU A 477 -14.00 -11.41 47.23
C LEU A 477 -15.06 -11.12 48.30
N VAL A 478 -16.29 -10.75 47.91
CA VAL A 478 -17.41 -10.56 48.86
C VAL A 478 -17.72 -11.85 49.61
N PHE A 479 -17.82 -13.00 48.93
CA PHE A 479 -18.06 -14.29 49.58
C PHE A 479 -16.94 -14.64 50.58
N SER A 480 -15.67 -14.35 50.27
CA SER A 480 -14.55 -14.58 51.19
C SER A 480 -14.66 -13.80 52.53
N THR A 481 -15.48 -12.73 52.60
CA THR A 481 -15.73 -11.98 53.83
C THR A 481 -16.66 -12.67 54.83
N SER A 482 -17.32 -13.77 54.45
CA SER A 482 -18.22 -14.53 55.33
C SER A 482 -17.52 -15.15 56.54
N GLY A 483 -16.23 -15.47 56.41
CA GLY A 483 -15.47 -16.27 57.37
C GLY A 483 -15.83 -17.77 57.36
N TYR A 484 -16.74 -18.22 56.50
CA TYR A 484 -17.13 -19.63 56.41
C TYR A 484 -16.08 -20.45 55.65
N LYS A 485 -15.50 -21.45 56.32
CA LYS A 485 -14.41 -22.27 55.76
C LYS A 485 -14.85 -23.32 54.75
N GLY A 486 -16.16 -23.53 54.54
CA GLY A 486 -16.68 -24.55 53.62
C GLY A 486 -16.86 -24.08 52.18
N GLU A 487 -16.53 -22.83 51.85
CA GLU A 487 -16.72 -22.24 50.51
C GLU A 487 -15.41 -21.72 49.87
N SER A 488 -14.24 -22.07 50.41
CA SER A 488 -12.92 -21.73 49.84
C SER A 488 -12.83 -22.08 48.36
N ASP A 489 -13.13 -23.34 48.04
CA ASP A 489 -12.90 -23.94 46.74
C ASP A 489 -13.86 -23.33 45.69
N LEU A 490 -15.07 -22.94 46.10
CA LEU A 490 -16.03 -22.21 45.28
C LEU A 490 -15.53 -20.77 45.00
N ASN A 491 -15.00 -20.09 46.02
CA ASN A 491 -14.48 -18.73 45.87
C ASN A 491 -13.23 -18.69 44.98
N GLU A 492 -12.36 -19.70 45.09
CA GLU A 492 -11.23 -19.87 44.17
C GLU A 492 -11.70 -20.17 42.75
N ALA A 493 -12.67 -21.08 42.55
CA ALA A 493 -13.23 -21.38 41.22
C ALA A 493 -13.87 -20.15 40.55
N ILE A 494 -14.64 -19.34 41.28
CA ILE A 494 -15.24 -18.09 40.77
C ILE A 494 -14.15 -17.05 40.45
N THR A 495 -13.12 -16.92 41.30
CA THR A 495 -11.98 -16.03 41.07
C THR A 495 -11.22 -16.41 39.80
N GLU A 496 -10.93 -17.70 39.62
CA GLU A 496 -10.24 -18.24 38.45
C GLU A 496 -11.09 -18.14 37.17
N ALA A 497 -12.41 -18.35 37.24
CA ALA A 497 -13.31 -18.07 36.13
C ALA A 497 -13.26 -16.58 35.73
N GLY A 498 -13.20 -15.68 36.72
CA GLY A 498 -13.03 -14.25 36.51
C GLY A 498 -11.72 -13.90 35.78
N LYS A 499 -10.59 -14.47 36.20
CA LYS A 499 -9.31 -14.32 35.47
C LYS A 499 -9.38 -14.86 34.05
N THR A 500 -10.03 -16.02 33.85
CA THR A 500 -10.22 -16.64 32.53
C THR A 500 -10.97 -15.70 31.57
N TYR A 501 -11.94 -14.93 32.06
CA TYR A 501 -12.62 -13.91 31.26
C TYR A 501 -11.73 -12.70 30.91
N GLU A 502 -10.77 -12.31 31.76
CA GLU A 502 -9.76 -11.29 31.40
C GLU A 502 -8.73 -11.83 30.39
N GLU A 503 -8.37 -13.12 30.44
CA GLU A 503 -7.56 -13.75 29.39
C GLU A 503 -8.27 -13.80 28.03
N ILE A 504 -9.57 -14.12 28.03
CA ILE A 504 -10.40 -14.10 26.81
C ILE A 504 -10.49 -12.67 26.24
N ALA A 505 -10.57 -11.63 27.09
CA ALA A 505 -10.52 -10.25 26.63
C ALA A 505 -9.24 -9.94 25.83
N SER A 506 -8.07 -10.39 26.32
CA SER A 506 -6.79 -10.23 25.64
C SER A 506 -6.73 -11.00 24.31
N LEU A 507 -7.21 -12.26 24.28
CA LEU A 507 -7.29 -13.04 23.04
C LEU A 507 -8.15 -12.35 21.97
N VAL A 508 -9.31 -11.82 22.36
CA VAL A 508 -10.23 -11.08 21.47
C VAL A 508 -9.58 -9.80 20.94
N ALA A 509 -8.81 -9.09 21.76
CA ALA A 509 -8.11 -7.87 21.36
C ALA A 509 -6.96 -8.13 20.36
N GLU A 510 -6.29 -9.28 20.45
CA GLU A 510 -5.22 -9.66 19.54
C GLU A 510 -5.70 -10.30 18.23
N GLN A 511 -6.82 -11.03 18.27
CA GLN A 511 -7.22 -11.92 17.18
C GLN A 511 -7.23 -11.28 15.78
N PRO A 512 -7.72 -10.03 15.57
CA PRO A 512 -7.75 -9.42 14.24
C PRO A 512 -6.38 -9.37 13.52
N ARG A 513 -5.26 -9.34 14.26
CA ARG A 513 -3.90 -9.39 13.71
C ARG A 513 -3.52 -10.76 13.13
N LYS A 514 -4.26 -11.82 13.48
CA LYS A 514 -3.98 -13.23 13.15
C LYS A 514 -4.83 -13.75 11.99
N ASP A 515 -5.88 -13.02 11.60
CA ASP A 515 -6.83 -13.44 10.55
C ASP A 515 -7.35 -12.27 9.69
N LEU A 516 -8.05 -11.32 10.30
CA LEU A 516 -8.72 -10.20 9.63
C LEU A 516 -7.71 -9.27 8.95
N HIS A 517 -6.48 -9.17 9.45
CA HIS A 517 -5.39 -8.42 8.86
C HIS A 517 -5.16 -8.84 7.40
N PHE A 518 -4.91 -10.13 7.17
CA PHE A 518 -4.64 -10.66 5.82
C PHE A 518 -5.85 -10.44 4.90
N LEU A 519 -7.07 -10.68 5.41
CA LEU A 519 -8.30 -10.43 4.65
C LEU A 519 -8.46 -8.95 4.27
N MET A 520 -8.13 -8.02 5.16
CA MET A 520 -8.19 -6.57 4.88
C MET A 520 -7.08 -6.12 3.94
N GLU A 521 -5.85 -6.64 4.07
CA GLU A 521 -4.73 -6.28 3.19
C GLU A 521 -4.94 -6.78 1.76
N THR A 522 -5.40 -8.03 1.56
CA THR A 522 -5.78 -8.52 0.23
C THR A 522 -6.90 -7.67 -0.38
N ASN A 523 -7.92 -7.28 0.40
CA ASN A 523 -8.96 -6.40 -0.14
C ASN A 523 -8.47 -4.96 -0.42
N HIS A 524 -7.47 -4.45 0.30
CA HIS A 524 -6.80 -3.19 -0.06
C HIS A 524 -5.98 -3.29 -1.36
N GLU A 525 -5.26 -4.40 -1.56
CA GLU A 525 -4.54 -4.71 -2.80
C GLU A 525 -5.50 -4.76 -4.01
N TYR A 526 -6.61 -5.50 -3.89
CA TYR A 526 -7.62 -5.58 -4.95
C TYR A 526 -8.36 -4.27 -5.19
N LYS A 527 -8.65 -3.47 -4.15
CA LYS A 527 -9.13 -2.08 -4.29
C LYS A 527 -8.12 -1.18 -5.01
N GLY A 528 -6.81 -1.46 -4.90
CA GLY A 528 -5.74 -0.83 -5.67
C GLY A 528 -5.89 -1.10 -7.16
N PHE A 529 -5.87 -2.38 -7.56
CA PHE A 529 -6.05 -2.80 -8.95
C PHE A 529 -7.37 -2.28 -9.56
N LEU A 530 -8.49 -2.44 -8.83
CA LEU A 530 -9.82 -1.98 -9.25
C LEU A 530 -9.89 -0.45 -9.40
N GLY A 531 -9.04 0.29 -8.69
CA GLY A 531 -8.86 1.73 -8.83
C GLY A 531 -8.29 2.18 -10.17
N CYS A 532 -7.59 1.32 -10.91
CA CYS A 532 -6.97 1.62 -12.21
C CYS A 532 -7.92 1.46 -13.40
N PHE A 533 -8.87 0.52 -13.32
CA PHE A 533 -9.74 0.15 -14.44
C PHE A 533 -10.60 1.30 -15.02
N PRO A 534 -11.06 2.33 -14.27
CA PRO A 534 -11.78 3.46 -14.85
C PRO A 534 -11.00 4.19 -15.96
N ASP A 535 -9.69 4.44 -15.77
CA ASP A 535 -8.86 5.13 -16.76
C ASP A 535 -8.49 4.19 -17.93
N ILE A 536 -8.24 2.90 -17.66
CA ILE A 536 -8.01 1.85 -18.68
C ILE A 536 -9.24 1.71 -19.60
N ILE A 537 -10.43 1.54 -19.03
CA ILE A 537 -11.68 1.37 -19.79
C ILE A 537 -12.09 2.68 -20.47
N GLY A 538 -11.82 3.84 -19.86
CA GLY A 538 -11.99 5.15 -20.51
C GLY A 538 -11.18 5.27 -21.81
N ALA A 539 -9.90 4.88 -21.78
CA ALA A 539 -9.05 4.86 -22.97
C ALA A 539 -9.57 3.86 -24.04
N HIS A 540 -9.94 2.65 -23.64
CA HIS A 540 -10.47 1.64 -24.58
C HIS A 540 -11.78 2.09 -25.24
N LYS A 541 -12.70 2.68 -24.49
CA LYS A 541 -13.94 3.25 -25.05
C LYS A 541 -13.68 4.41 -26.01
N GLY A 542 -12.73 5.31 -25.68
CA GLY A 542 -12.30 6.37 -26.57
C GLY A 542 -11.72 5.85 -27.90
N ALA A 543 -11.01 4.72 -27.88
CA ALA A 543 -10.56 4.07 -29.12
C ALA A 543 -11.71 3.50 -29.94
N ILE A 544 -12.65 2.80 -29.30
CA ILE A 544 -13.84 2.21 -29.95
C ILE A 544 -14.70 3.29 -30.61
N GLU A 545 -14.94 4.40 -29.91
CA GLU A 545 -15.69 5.56 -30.43
C GLU A 545 -14.98 6.19 -31.64
N LYS A 546 -13.66 6.41 -31.56
CA LYS A 546 -12.86 6.91 -32.69
C LYS A 546 -12.85 5.99 -33.90
N VAL A 547 -12.92 4.67 -33.70
CA VAL A 547 -13.06 3.69 -34.79
C VAL A 547 -14.47 3.73 -35.38
N LYS A 548 -15.51 3.98 -34.59
CA LYS A 548 -16.88 4.24 -35.10
C LYS A 548 -16.97 5.55 -35.89
N GLU A 549 -16.24 6.60 -35.51
CA GLU A 549 -16.14 7.83 -36.30
C GLU A 549 -15.43 7.65 -37.65
N SER A 550 -14.61 6.60 -37.81
CA SER A 550 -13.71 6.45 -38.97
C SER A 550 -14.42 6.44 -40.32
N ASP A 551 -15.62 5.87 -40.45
CA ASP A 551 -16.41 5.91 -41.70
C ASP A 551 -16.78 7.33 -42.12
N LYS A 552 -17.15 8.18 -41.15
CA LYS A 552 -17.44 9.60 -41.37
C LYS A 552 -16.17 10.38 -41.73
N LEU A 553 -15.01 9.98 -41.19
CA LEU A 553 -13.71 10.57 -41.52
C LEU A 553 -13.23 10.16 -42.92
N VAL A 554 -13.45 8.93 -43.36
CA VAL A 554 -13.21 8.47 -44.74
C VAL A 554 -14.16 9.19 -45.72
N ALA A 555 -15.46 9.25 -45.41
CA ALA A 555 -16.44 9.92 -46.26
C ALA A 555 -16.22 11.45 -46.37
N THR A 556 -15.55 12.06 -45.40
CA THR A 556 -15.13 13.48 -45.44
C THR A 556 -13.68 13.67 -45.89
N SER A 557 -13.04 12.63 -46.43
CA SER A 557 -11.65 12.64 -46.96
C SER A 557 -10.59 13.10 -45.95
N LYS A 558 -10.85 12.94 -44.65
CA LYS A 558 -9.90 13.31 -43.56
C LYS A 558 -8.88 12.21 -43.27
N ILE A 559 -9.24 10.95 -43.50
CA ILE A 559 -8.36 9.78 -43.40
C ILE A 559 -8.57 8.87 -44.62
N THR A 560 -7.60 8.02 -44.95
CA THR A 560 -7.75 7.04 -46.03
C THR A 560 -8.48 5.77 -45.56
N PRO A 561 -9.04 4.96 -46.49
CA PRO A 561 -9.54 3.62 -46.16
C PRO A 561 -8.48 2.71 -45.53
N GLN A 562 -7.19 2.90 -45.86
CA GLN A 562 -6.10 2.15 -45.24
C GLN A 562 -5.85 2.57 -43.79
N ASP A 563 -5.96 3.87 -43.49
CA ASP A 563 -5.89 4.37 -42.11
C ASP A 563 -7.03 3.77 -41.27
N LYS A 564 -8.26 3.70 -41.82
CA LYS A 564 -9.38 3.01 -41.15
C LYS A 564 -9.04 1.54 -40.82
N GLN A 565 -8.51 0.77 -41.76
CA GLN A 565 -8.11 -0.63 -41.50
C GLN A 565 -7.04 -0.70 -40.39
N ASN A 566 -6.07 0.21 -40.40
CA ASN A 566 -5.04 0.29 -39.35
C ASN A 566 -5.65 0.62 -37.98
N MET A 567 -6.65 1.52 -37.91
CA MET A 567 -7.37 1.83 -36.66
C MET A 567 -8.14 0.63 -36.11
N VAL A 568 -8.85 -0.12 -36.96
CA VAL A 568 -9.57 -1.35 -36.56
C VAL A 568 -8.61 -2.41 -36.01
N LYS A 569 -7.48 -2.66 -36.70
CA LYS A 569 -6.44 -3.58 -36.22
C LYS A 569 -5.86 -3.16 -34.87
N ARG A 570 -5.66 -1.86 -34.66
CA ARG A 570 -5.10 -1.31 -33.40
C ARG A 570 -6.06 -1.45 -32.22
N VAL A 571 -7.36 -1.21 -32.40
CA VAL A 571 -8.33 -1.46 -31.32
C VAL A 571 -8.57 -2.95 -31.07
N SER A 572 -8.39 -3.81 -32.08
CA SER A 572 -8.29 -5.27 -31.91
C SER A 572 -7.10 -5.65 -31.01
N THR A 573 -5.88 -5.12 -31.25
CA THR A 573 -4.72 -5.33 -30.36
C THR A 573 -5.00 -4.85 -28.92
N MET A 574 -5.65 -3.69 -28.75
CA MET A 574 -6.06 -3.21 -27.42
C MET A 574 -7.03 -4.17 -26.72
N ALA A 575 -8.05 -4.68 -27.45
CA ALA A 575 -9.02 -5.62 -26.90
C ALA A 575 -8.41 -7.00 -26.58
N TYR A 576 -7.39 -7.43 -27.31
CA TYR A 576 -6.58 -8.61 -26.95
C TYR A 576 -5.80 -8.38 -25.65
N ALA A 577 -5.14 -7.24 -25.50
CA ALA A 577 -4.41 -6.89 -24.28
C ALA A 577 -5.33 -6.79 -23.05
N LEU A 578 -6.49 -6.15 -23.18
CA LEU A 578 -7.48 -6.05 -22.09
C LEU A 578 -8.03 -7.42 -21.66
N GLN A 579 -8.24 -8.34 -22.61
CA GLN A 579 -8.68 -9.71 -22.29
C GLN A 579 -7.55 -10.54 -21.65
N ALA A 580 -6.32 -10.42 -22.16
CA ALA A 580 -5.15 -11.06 -21.58
C ALA A 580 -4.91 -10.62 -20.12
N GLU A 581 -5.05 -9.32 -19.86
CA GLU A 581 -4.94 -8.77 -18.52
C GLU A 581 -6.09 -9.20 -17.61
N MET A 582 -7.32 -9.23 -18.11
CA MET A 582 -8.45 -9.70 -17.30
C MET A 582 -8.38 -11.19 -16.97
N ASN A 583 -7.78 -12.01 -17.83
CA ASN A 583 -7.45 -13.40 -17.51
C ASN A 583 -6.33 -13.49 -16.46
N HIS A 584 -5.29 -12.65 -16.53
CA HIS A 584 -4.27 -12.55 -15.46
C HIS A 584 -4.89 -12.14 -14.12
N PHE A 585 -5.70 -11.08 -14.10
CA PHE A 585 -6.43 -10.59 -12.93
C PHE A 585 -7.39 -11.65 -12.37
N HIS A 586 -8.15 -12.37 -13.21
CA HIS A 586 -9.05 -13.43 -12.76
C HIS A 586 -8.30 -14.64 -12.18
N SER A 587 -7.18 -15.05 -12.78
CA SER A 587 -6.35 -16.16 -12.27
C SER A 587 -5.78 -15.85 -10.89
N ASN A 588 -5.20 -14.65 -10.71
CA ASN A 588 -4.72 -14.19 -9.40
C ASN A 588 -5.89 -14.09 -8.40
N ARG A 589 -7.01 -13.45 -8.77
CA ARG A 589 -8.18 -13.25 -7.90
C ARG A 589 -8.73 -14.56 -7.34
N ILE A 590 -8.84 -15.60 -8.17
CA ILE A 590 -9.35 -16.90 -7.72
C ILE A 590 -8.38 -17.52 -6.69
N TYR A 591 -7.07 -17.46 -6.93
CA TYR A 591 -6.04 -17.97 -6.02
C TYR A 591 -5.99 -17.19 -4.70
N ASP A 592 -5.85 -15.86 -4.77
CA ASP A 592 -5.67 -14.99 -3.61
C ASP A 592 -6.90 -15.02 -2.68
N TYR A 593 -8.12 -14.89 -3.22
CA TYR A 593 -9.35 -14.95 -2.40
C TYR A 593 -9.59 -16.34 -1.81
N ASN A 594 -9.31 -17.42 -2.54
CA ASN A 594 -9.39 -18.79 -1.99
C ASN A 594 -8.48 -18.95 -0.78
N ASN A 595 -7.22 -18.51 -0.89
CA ASN A 595 -6.24 -18.70 0.17
C ASN A 595 -6.51 -17.81 1.39
N VAL A 596 -6.88 -16.54 1.19
CA VAL A 596 -7.12 -15.63 2.32
C VAL A 596 -8.42 -15.93 3.07
N ILE A 597 -9.48 -16.37 2.37
CA ILE A 597 -10.73 -16.79 3.01
C ILE A 597 -10.53 -18.10 3.77
N ARG A 598 -9.75 -19.05 3.23
CA ARG A 598 -9.35 -20.27 3.95
C ARG A 598 -8.57 -19.95 5.21
N LEU A 599 -7.51 -19.14 5.11
CA LEU A 599 -6.71 -18.71 6.26
C LEU A 599 -7.59 -18.04 7.33
N TYR A 600 -8.49 -17.15 6.93
CA TYR A 600 -9.42 -16.49 7.85
C TYR A 600 -10.32 -17.49 8.59
N LEU A 601 -10.90 -18.48 7.89
CA LEU A 601 -11.75 -19.51 8.49
C LEU A 601 -10.97 -20.49 9.38
N GLU A 602 -9.79 -20.91 8.95
CA GLU A 602 -8.90 -21.82 9.69
C GLU A 602 -8.46 -21.17 11.02
N GLN A 603 -8.12 -19.89 11.01
CA GLN A 603 -7.73 -19.11 12.18
C GLN A 603 -8.92 -18.76 13.10
N GLN A 604 -10.09 -18.45 12.54
CA GLN A 604 -11.32 -18.23 13.32
C GLN A 604 -11.77 -19.51 14.04
N ALA A 605 -11.67 -20.68 13.40
CA ALA A 605 -11.97 -21.96 14.04
C ALA A 605 -11.07 -22.20 15.26
N GLN A 606 -9.75 -22.08 15.08
CA GLN A 606 -8.76 -22.23 16.17
C GLN A 606 -9.02 -21.24 17.33
N PHE A 607 -9.42 -20.00 17.02
CA PHE A 607 -9.76 -18.99 18.02
C PHE A 607 -10.97 -19.38 18.89
N TYR A 608 -12.08 -19.81 18.28
CA TYR A 608 -13.26 -20.25 19.04
C TYR A 608 -13.00 -21.56 19.80
N GLU A 609 -12.21 -22.48 19.25
CA GLU A 609 -11.77 -23.69 19.97
C GLU A 609 -10.91 -23.34 21.20
N THR A 610 -9.99 -22.38 21.08
CA THR A 610 -9.14 -21.89 22.17
C THR A 610 -9.97 -21.27 23.30
N ILE A 611 -10.95 -20.43 22.95
CA ILE A 611 -11.89 -19.85 23.93
C ILE A 611 -12.70 -20.95 24.62
N ALA A 612 -13.23 -21.92 23.85
CA ALA A 612 -13.98 -23.05 24.41
C ALA A 612 -13.11 -23.94 25.31
N GLN A 613 -11.81 -24.10 25.01
CA GLN A 613 -10.87 -24.82 25.88
C GLN A 613 -10.63 -24.08 27.19
N LYS A 614 -10.41 -22.76 27.16
CA LYS A 614 -10.26 -21.93 28.37
C LYS A 614 -11.52 -21.97 29.26
N LEU A 615 -12.70 -21.85 28.66
CA LEU A 615 -13.96 -21.94 29.40
C LEU A 615 -14.16 -23.34 30.03
N ARG A 616 -13.76 -24.42 29.35
CA ARG A 616 -13.76 -25.78 29.93
C ARG A 616 -12.76 -25.93 31.08
N GLN A 617 -11.58 -25.32 30.99
CA GLN A 617 -10.59 -25.32 32.09
C GLN A 617 -11.10 -24.58 33.33
N ALA A 618 -11.79 -23.44 33.15
CA ALA A 618 -12.45 -22.74 34.25
C ALA A 618 -13.62 -23.57 34.84
N LEU A 619 -14.46 -24.17 33.99
CA LEU A 619 -15.58 -25.01 34.43
C LEU A 619 -15.11 -26.23 35.25
N GLY A 620 -14.01 -26.87 34.83
CA GLY A 620 -13.43 -28.04 35.52
C GLY A 620 -12.83 -27.76 36.91
N ARG A 621 -12.84 -26.50 37.37
CA ARG A 621 -12.45 -26.10 38.74
C ARG A 621 -13.63 -26.00 39.69
N PHE A 622 -14.88 -26.00 39.21
CA PHE A 622 -16.06 -25.97 40.08
C PHE A 622 -16.33 -27.35 40.68
N PRO A 623 -16.55 -27.46 42.00
CA PRO A 623 -16.98 -28.72 42.61
C PRO A 623 -18.29 -29.23 42.03
N VAL A 624 -18.37 -30.54 41.78
CA VAL A 624 -19.64 -31.22 41.52
C VAL A 624 -20.32 -31.48 42.88
N MET A 625 -21.53 -30.96 43.05
CA MET A 625 -22.37 -31.12 44.25
C MET A 625 -23.43 -32.21 44.08
#